data_AF-A0AAV5VV27-F1
#
_entry.id   AF-A0AAV5VV27-F1
#
_cell.length_a   1.000
_cell.length_b   1.000
_cell.length_c   1.000
_cell.angle_alpha   90.00
_cell.angle_beta   90.00
_cell.angle_gamma   90.00
#
_symmetry.space_group_name_H-M   'P 1'
#
loop_
_entity.id
_entity.type
_entity.pdbx_description
1 polymer ?
#
loop_
_entity_poly.entity_id
_entity_poly.type
_entity_poly.pdbx_seq_one_letter_code
_entity_poly.pdbx_strand_id
1 'polypeptide(L)'
;MFETFLNDAPRGNLPGVKKYLRENDIKSRILPARDAVKRMDPRPEEFLVVVALMFWSSEETSMSEEITQISQRYRQTILKELHAFYRLEMGLDNYAARLGELMMMLQVFDRTKEMKEHFEVMHLFGVLPDDNFMYRLQKD
;
A
#
# COMPACT_ATOMS: atom_id res chain seq x y z
N MET A 1 -9.19 -6.76 -36.32
CA MET A 1 -10.46 -6.13 -35.85
C MET A 1 -10.29 -5.45 -34.49
N PHE A 2 -9.53 -6.01 -33.53
CA PHE A 2 -9.15 -5.32 -32.28
C PHE A 2 -8.13 -4.18 -32.46
N GLU A 3 -7.16 -4.32 -33.37
CA GLU A 3 -6.15 -3.26 -33.63
C GLU A 3 -6.74 -1.96 -34.20
N THR A 4 -7.87 -2.07 -34.92
CA THR A 4 -8.56 -0.91 -35.50
C THR A 4 -9.35 -0.13 -34.44
N PHE A 5 -9.83 -0.82 -33.39
CA PHE A 5 -10.58 -0.21 -32.28
C PHE A 5 -9.68 0.61 -31.35
N LEU A 6 -8.43 0.20 -31.16
CA LEU A 6 -7.45 0.91 -30.32
C LEU A 6 -6.78 2.10 -31.02
N ASN A 7 -6.79 2.14 -32.36
CA ASN A 7 -6.23 3.27 -33.11
C ASN A 7 -7.11 4.54 -33.05
N ASP A 8 -8.40 4.38 -32.79
CA ASP A 8 -9.35 5.49 -32.55
C ASP A 8 -9.41 5.92 -31.08
N ALA A 9 -8.65 5.26 -30.19
CA ALA A 9 -8.52 5.71 -28.81
C ALA A 9 -7.78 7.06 -28.79
N PRO A 10 -8.34 8.11 -28.17
CA PRO A 10 -7.69 9.41 -28.14
C PRO A 10 -6.30 9.25 -27.53
N ARG A 11 -5.25 9.65 -28.27
CA ARG A 11 -3.89 9.75 -27.72
C ARG A 11 -3.99 10.57 -26.44
N GLY A 12 -3.75 9.91 -25.31
CA GLY A 12 -4.07 10.45 -24.00
C GLY A 12 -3.50 11.86 -23.78
N ASN A 13 -4.25 12.71 -23.11
CA ASN A 13 -3.79 14.04 -22.69
C ASN A 13 -2.73 13.91 -21.58
N LEU A 14 -1.47 13.63 -21.96
CA LEU A 14 -0.31 13.57 -21.07
C LEU A 14 -0.20 14.77 -20.12
N PRO A 15 -0.36 16.02 -20.59
CA PRO A 15 -0.43 17.19 -19.69
C PRO A 15 -1.58 17.11 -18.67
N GLY A 16 -2.75 16.66 -19.10
CA GLY A 16 -3.93 16.44 -18.26
C GLY A 16 -3.72 15.37 -17.19
N VAL A 17 -3.09 14.24 -17.56
CA VAL A 17 -2.74 13.18 -16.60
C VAL A 17 -1.68 13.67 -15.61
N LYS A 18 -0.62 14.36 -16.07
CA LYS A 18 0.38 14.94 -15.16
C LYS A 18 -0.24 15.94 -14.17
N LYS A 19 -1.23 16.71 -14.61
CA LYS A 19 -1.99 17.61 -13.74
C LYS A 19 -2.85 16.81 -12.75
N TYR A 20 -3.59 15.81 -13.24
CA TYR A 20 -4.40 14.91 -12.41
C TYR A 20 -3.55 14.21 -11.34
N LEU A 21 -2.43 13.57 -11.69
CA LEU A 21 -1.52 12.92 -10.73
C LEU A 21 -0.99 13.89 -9.68
N ARG A 22 -0.61 15.10 -10.09
CA ARG A 22 -0.11 16.12 -9.17
C ARG A 22 -1.20 16.62 -8.21
N GLU A 23 -2.42 16.79 -8.69
CA GLU A 23 -3.53 17.33 -7.92
C GLU A 23 -4.20 16.25 -7.06
N ASN A 24 -4.35 15.03 -7.56
CA ASN A 24 -5.11 13.95 -6.93
C ASN A 24 -4.26 12.85 -6.24
N ASP A 25 -2.98 12.70 -6.57
CA ASP A 25 -2.12 11.77 -5.81
C ASP A 25 -1.21 12.51 -4.85
N ILE A 26 -0.45 13.48 -5.33
CA ILE A 26 0.55 14.14 -4.47
C ILE A 26 -0.13 14.92 -3.36
N LYS A 27 -1.09 15.80 -3.71
CA LYS A 27 -1.69 16.73 -2.73
C LYS A 27 -2.72 16.06 -1.82
N SER A 28 -3.56 15.19 -2.35
CA SER A 28 -4.65 14.57 -1.59
C SER A 28 -4.29 13.23 -0.95
N ARG A 29 -3.18 12.58 -1.36
CA ARG A 29 -2.82 11.25 -0.85
C ARG A 29 -1.45 11.21 -0.19
N ILE A 30 -0.40 11.54 -0.94
CA ILE A 30 0.99 11.42 -0.45
C ILE A 30 1.27 12.40 0.68
N LEU A 31 0.86 13.67 0.53
CA LEU A 31 1.10 14.67 1.58
C LEU A 31 0.35 14.35 2.89
N PRO A 32 -0.96 14.04 2.88
CA PRO A 32 -1.67 13.64 4.10
C PRO A 32 -1.12 12.36 4.74
N ALA A 33 -0.76 11.34 3.95
CA ALA A 33 -0.14 10.13 4.46
C ALA A 33 1.20 10.44 5.14
N ARG A 34 2.06 11.23 4.48
CA ARG A 34 3.33 11.68 5.07
C ARG A 34 3.12 12.47 6.36
N ASP A 35 2.13 13.36 6.38
CA ASP A 35 1.84 14.17 7.56
C ASP A 35 1.18 13.34 8.68
N ALA A 36 0.47 12.26 8.36
CA ALA A 36 0.01 11.26 9.33
C ALA A 36 1.19 10.49 9.94
N VAL A 37 2.11 9.98 9.11
CA VAL A 37 3.33 9.30 9.57
C VAL A 37 4.17 10.21 10.45
N LYS A 38 4.36 11.48 10.05
CA LYS A 38 5.09 12.48 10.86
C LYS A 38 4.42 12.77 12.19
N ARG A 39 3.09 12.84 12.23
CA ARG A 39 2.34 13.10 13.48
C ARG A 39 2.40 11.92 14.44
N MET A 40 2.36 10.70 13.90
CA MET A 40 2.46 9.50 14.72
C MET A 40 3.89 9.30 15.25
N ASP A 41 4.91 9.77 14.52
CA ASP A 41 6.32 9.66 14.89
C ASP A 41 6.70 8.21 15.26
N PRO A 42 6.57 7.24 14.33
CA PRO A 42 6.95 5.86 14.58
C PRO A 42 8.44 5.75 14.85
N ARG A 43 8.80 4.90 15.80
CA ARG A 43 10.17 4.38 15.87
C ARG A 43 10.46 3.46 14.68
N PRO A 44 11.73 3.26 14.32
CA PRO A 44 12.10 2.34 13.24
C PRO A 44 11.49 0.94 13.39
N GLU A 45 11.44 0.41 14.61
CA GLU A 45 10.87 -0.91 14.90
C GLU A 45 9.36 -0.94 14.65
N GLU A 46 8.63 0.08 15.12
CA GLU A 46 7.19 0.23 14.87
C GLU A 46 6.89 0.38 13.37
N PHE A 47 7.71 1.15 12.65
CA PHE A 47 7.57 1.32 11.21
C PHE A 47 7.78 0.01 10.45
N LEU A 48 8.80 -0.77 10.81
CA LEU A 48 9.06 -2.09 10.23
C LEU A 48 7.91 -3.07 10.52
N VAL A 49 7.32 -3.01 11.72
CA VAL A 49 6.14 -3.81 12.04
C VAL A 49 4.98 -3.47 11.13
N VAL A 50 4.71 -2.19 10.86
CA VAL A 50 3.66 -1.78 9.91
C VAL A 50 3.95 -2.33 8.51
N VAL A 51 5.19 -2.23 8.02
CA VAL A 51 5.60 -2.81 6.72
C VAL A 51 5.39 -4.33 6.67
N ALA A 52 5.80 -5.04 7.72
CA ALA A 52 5.65 -6.49 7.79
C ALA A 52 4.17 -6.92 7.86
N LEU A 53 3.34 -6.19 8.60
CA LEU A 53 1.90 -6.45 8.69
C LEU A 53 1.18 -6.17 7.36
N MET A 54 1.57 -5.12 6.63
CA MET A 54 1.06 -4.85 5.29
C MET A 54 1.40 -5.99 4.32
N PHE A 55 2.63 -6.50 4.36
CA PHE A 55 3.06 -7.61 3.51
C PHE A 55 2.26 -8.89 3.76
N TRP A 56 2.00 -9.22 5.03
CA TRP A 56 1.19 -10.38 5.41
C TRP A 56 -0.33 -10.07 5.47
N SER A 57 -0.78 -8.97 4.87
CA SER A 57 -2.21 -8.69 4.73
C SER A 57 -2.78 -9.49 3.55
N SER A 58 -3.09 -10.77 3.79
CA SER A 58 -3.59 -11.70 2.77
C SER A 58 -5.11 -11.71 2.63
N GLU A 59 -5.83 -10.82 3.31
CA GLU A 59 -7.29 -10.88 3.49
C GLU A 59 -8.08 -10.65 2.18
N GLU A 60 -7.46 -10.06 1.15
CA GLU A 60 -8.13 -9.72 -0.11
C GLU A 60 -7.77 -10.62 -1.30
N THR A 61 -6.87 -11.59 -1.13
CA THR A 61 -6.40 -12.44 -2.26
C THR A 61 -6.87 -13.86 -2.02
N SER A 62 -7.40 -14.53 -3.05
CA SER A 62 -7.76 -15.95 -3.00
C SER A 62 -6.48 -16.81 -2.95
N MET A 63 -5.76 -16.77 -1.83
CA MET A 63 -4.55 -17.55 -1.60
C MET A 63 -4.92 -18.97 -1.14
N SER A 64 -3.97 -19.90 -1.27
CA SER A 64 -4.14 -21.24 -0.72
C SER A 64 -4.27 -21.19 0.81
N GLU A 65 -4.92 -22.20 1.37
CA GLU A 65 -5.07 -22.33 2.83
C GLU A 65 -3.71 -22.36 3.54
N GLU A 66 -2.71 -23.02 2.94
CA GLU A 66 -1.34 -23.09 3.45
C GLU A 66 -0.70 -21.69 3.59
N ILE A 67 -0.81 -20.85 2.55
CA ILE A 67 -0.27 -19.48 2.59
C ILE A 67 -1.01 -18.65 3.63
N THR A 68 -2.33 -18.84 3.75
CA THR A 68 -3.15 -18.17 4.77
C THR A 68 -2.70 -18.52 6.19
N GLN A 69 -2.43 -19.80 6.46
CA GLN A 69 -1.91 -20.25 7.75
C GLN A 69 -0.51 -19.69 8.05
N ILE A 70 0.37 -19.66 7.04
CA ILE A 70 1.71 -19.07 7.16
C ILE A 70 1.61 -17.58 7.49
N SER A 71 0.77 -16.84 6.75
CA SER A 71 0.51 -15.41 6.96
C SER A 71 0.04 -15.12 8.39
N GLN A 72 -0.96 -15.88 8.88
CA GLN A 72 -1.46 -15.76 10.25
C GLN A 72 -0.37 -16.00 11.30
N ARG A 73 0.47 -17.03 11.09
CA ARG A 73 1.57 -17.34 12.00
C ARG A 73 2.60 -16.21 12.06
N TYR A 74 2.96 -15.63 10.93
CA TYR A 74 3.90 -14.50 10.91
C TYR A 74 3.29 -13.24 11.54
N ARG A 75 2.03 -12.91 11.28
CA ARG A 75 1.35 -11.78 11.95
C ARG A 75 1.32 -11.94 13.47
N GLN A 76 1.01 -13.13 13.97
CA GLN A 76 1.06 -13.41 15.41
C GLN A 76 2.47 -13.24 15.98
N THR A 77 3.49 -13.69 15.26
CA THR A 77 4.89 -13.55 15.67
C THR A 77 5.29 -12.08 15.73
N ILE A 78 5.00 -11.31 14.68
CA ILE A 78 5.28 -9.87 14.60
C ILE A 78 4.62 -9.11 15.76
N LEU A 79 3.34 -9.40 16.07
CA LEU A 79 2.63 -8.73 17.17
C LEU A 79 3.17 -9.13 18.56
N LYS A 80 3.68 -10.35 18.73
CA LYS A 80 4.35 -10.77 19.97
C LYS A 80 5.68 -10.05 20.16
N GLU A 81 6.47 -9.92 19.09
CA GLU A 81 7.72 -9.15 19.14
C GLU A 81 7.45 -7.67 19.42
N LEU A 82 6.41 -7.08 18.80
CA LEU A 82 6.01 -5.69 19.11
C LEU A 82 5.59 -5.54 20.58
N HIS A 83 4.85 -6.50 21.13
CA HIS A 83 4.53 -6.51 22.55
C HIS A 83 5.79 -6.54 23.43
N ALA A 84 6.73 -7.44 23.12
CA ALA A 84 7.99 -7.54 23.84
C ALA A 84 8.79 -6.24 23.78
N PHE A 85 8.89 -5.62 22.59
CA PHE A 85 9.52 -4.32 22.38
C PHE A 85 8.89 -3.24 23.28
N TYR A 86 7.55 -3.13 23.29
CA TYR A 86 6.85 -2.17 24.14
C TYR A 86 7.09 -2.40 25.63
N ARG A 87 7.09 -3.66 26.09
CA ARG A 87 7.24 -3.98 27.51
C ARG A 87 8.68 -3.88 27.99
N LEU A 88 9.62 -4.43 27.23
CA LEU A 88 11.01 -4.67 27.65
C LEU A 88 11.92 -3.51 27.28
N GLU A 89 11.76 -2.95 26.08
CA GLU A 89 12.65 -1.88 25.59
C GLU A 89 12.06 -0.49 25.85
N MET A 90 10.76 -0.32 25.65
CA MET A 90 10.11 0.98 25.86
C MET A 90 9.62 1.18 27.31
N GLY A 91 9.54 0.12 28.11
CA GLY A 91 9.03 0.17 29.48
C GLY A 91 7.57 0.63 29.57
N LEU A 92 6.76 0.43 28.53
CA LEU A 92 5.38 0.87 28.51
C LEU A 92 4.47 -0.13 29.22
N ASP A 93 3.91 0.28 30.35
CA ASP A 93 2.94 -0.55 31.07
C ASP A 93 1.57 -0.60 30.39
N ASN A 94 1.12 0.51 29.83
CA ASN A 94 -0.12 0.61 29.06
C ASN A 94 0.16 1.16 27.66
N TYR A 95 0.52 0.27 26.74
CA TYR A 95 0.82 0.60 25.34
C TYR A 95 -0.42 0.51 24.43
N ALA A 96 -1.63 0.28 24.97
CA ALA A 96 -2.83 0.03 24.15
C ALA A 96 -3.15 1.21 23.21
N ALA A 97 -3.01 2.45 23.69
CA ALA A 97 -3.20 3.64 22.87
C ALA A 97 -2.19 3.70 21.71
N ARG A 98 -0.91 3.47 22.00
CA ARG A 98 0.16 3.47 20.99
C ARG A 98 -0.01 2.36 19.97
N LEU A 99 -0.40 1.16 20.41
CA LEU A 99 -0.73 0.06 19.52
C LEU A 99 -1.91 0.43 18.62
N GLY A 100 -2.96 1.04 19.17
CA GLY A 100 -4.11 1.52 18.39
C GLY A 100 -3.72 2.53 17.32
N GLU A 101 -2.90 3.53 17.67
CA GLU A 101 -2.33 4.49 16.72
C GLU A 101 -1.54 3.80 15.60
N LEU A 102 -0.69 2.82 15.96
CA LEU A 102 0.09 2.05 15.00
C LEU A 102 -0.81 1.22 14.06
N MET A 103 -1.86 0.59 14.59
CA MET A 103 -2.81 -0.18 13.78
C MET A 103 -3.60 0.73 12.83
N MET A 104 -3.93 1.96 13.22
CA MET A 104 -4.56 2.94 12.33
C MET A 104 -3.66 3.34 11.15
N MET A 105 -2.33 3.26 11.27
CA MET A 105 -1.46 3.49 10.13
C MET A 105 -1.61 2.45 9.03
N LEU A 106 -2.01 1.21 9.33
CA LEU A 106 -2.25 0.21 8.28
C LEU A 106 -3.33 0.71 7.30
N GLN A 107 -4.35 1.41 7.80
CA GLN A 107 -5.43 2.00 6.99
C GLN A 107 -4.96 3.16 6.10
N VAL A 108 -3.85 3.83 6.45
CA VAL A 108 -3.24 4.86 5.61
C VAL A 108 -2.65 4.26 4.34
N PHE A 109 -2.24 2.99 4.40
CA PHE A 109 -1.57 2.29 3.31
C PHE A 109 -2.44 1.21 2.63
N ASP A 110 -3.57 0.82 3.22
CA ASP A 110 -4.47 -0.19 2.69
C ASP A 110 -5.31 0.35 1.52
N ARG A 111 -4.72 0.33 0.31
CA ARG A 111 -5.31 0.88 -0.93
C ARG A 111 -4.94 0.08 -2.19
N THR A 112 -4.64 -1.21 -2.04
CA THR A 112 -4.21 -2.13 -3.11
C THR A 112 -5.12 -2.10 -4.36
N LYS A 113 -6.45 -1.98 -4.17
CA LYS A 113 -7.43 -1.90 -5.27
C LYS A 113 -7.33 -0.62 -6.11
N GLU A 114 -7.10 0.52 -5.48
CA GLU A 114 -7.00 1.81 -6.18
C GLU A 114 -5.72 1.90 -7.01
N MET A 115 -4.68 1.14 -6.66
CA MET A 115 -3.41 1.12 -7.39
C MET A 115 -3.56 0.50 -8.78
N LYS A 116 -4.31 -0.61 -8.91
CA LYS A 116 -4.53 -1.29 -10.19
C LYS A 116 -5.23 -0.36 -11.20
N GLU A 117 -6.32 0.27 -10.78
CA GLU A 117 -7.04 1.26 -11.59
C GLU A 117 -6.12 2.42 -12.01
N HIS A 118 -5.25 2.86 -11.11
CA HIS A 118 -4.31 3.94 -11.39
C HIS A 118 -3.29 3.57 -12.46
N PHE A 119 -2.73 2.36 -12.38
CA PHE A 119 -1.77 1.86 -13.37
C PHE A 119 -2.42 1.64 -14.74
N GLU A 120 -3.66 1.16 -14.79
CA GLU A 120 -4.42 1.05 -16.04
C GLU A 120 -4.68 2.43 -16.68
N VAL A 121 -5.05 3.44 -15.89
CA VAL A 121 -5.19 4.81 -16.39
C VAL A 121 -3.85 5.34 -16.92
N MET A 122 -2.74 5.11 -16.24
CA MET A 122 -1.43 5.54 -16.75
C MET A 122 -1.03 4.82 -18.05
N HIS A 123 -1.37 3.54 -18.18
CA HIS A 123 -1.13 2.75 -19.40
C HIS A 123 -1.99 3.26 -20.57
N LEU A 124 -3.30 3.45 -20.38
CA LEU A 124 -4.22 3.94 -21.41
C LEU A 124 -3.80 5.29 -22.01
N PHE A 125 -3.13 6.14 -21.22
CA PHE A 125 -2.68 7.45 -21.64
C PHE A 125 -1.22 7.47 -22.15
N GLY A 126 -0.58 6.30 -22.29
CA GLY A 126 0.80 6.17 -22.78
C GLY A 126 1.85 6.77 -21.83
N VAL A 127 1.54 6.89 -20.54
CA VAL A 127 2.48 7.38 -19.52
C VAL A 127 3.42 6.26 -19.08
N LEU A 128 2.91 5.03 -19.01
CA LEU A 128 3.71 3.84 -18.72
C LEU A 128 3.79 2.96 -19.97
N PRO A 129 4.98 2.49 -20.35
CA PRO A 129 5.15 1.56 -21.47
C PRO A 129 4.55 0.19 -21.12
N ASP A 130 4.12 -0.53 -22.16
CA ASP A 130 3.44 -1.83 -22.05
C ASP A 130 4.32 -2.91 -21.39
N ASP A 131 5.65 -2.76 -21.47
CA ASP A 131 6.65 -3.64 -20.83
C ASP A 131 7.06 -3.17 -19.42
N ASN A 132 6.23 -2.34 -18.76
CA ASN A 132 6.49 -1.97 -17.39
C ASN A 132 6.29 -3.18 -16.45
N PHE A 133 7.32 -3.50 -15.67
CA PHE A 133 7.30 -4.55 -14.65
C PHE A 133 6.05 -4.51 -13.75
N MET A 134 5.63 -3.33 -13.31
CA MET A 134 4.47 -3.16 -12.44
C MET A 134 3.15 -3.53 -13.13
N TYR A 135 3.06 -3.35 -14.45
CA TYR A 135 1.88 -3.68 -15.23
C TYR A 135 1.76 -5.19 -15.46
N ARG A 136 2.89 -5.87 -15.70
CA ARG A 136 2.97 -7.33 -15.78
C ARG A 136 2.55 -8.01 -14.48
N LEU A 137 2.99 -7.46 -13.34
CA LEU A 137 2.68 -7.97 -12.01
C LEU A 137 1.18 -7.95 -11.67
N GLN A 138 0.35 -7.19 -12.40
CA GLN A 138 -1.10 -7.10 -12.17
C GLN A 138 -1.94 -8.06 -13.02
N LYS A 139 -1.33 -8.69 -14.04
CA LYS A 139 -1.98 -9.62 -14.97
C LYS A 139 -1.84 -11.08 -14.55
N ASP A 140 -0.85 -11.38 -13.71
CA ASP A 140 -0.61 -12.67 -13.07
C ASP A 140 -1.37 -12.78 -11.74
#